data_AF-A0A8T6Y9S2-F1
#
_entry.id   AF-A0A8T6Y9S2-F1
#
_cell.length_a   1.000
_cell.length_b   1.000
_cell.length_c   1.000
_cell.angle_alpha   90.00
_cell.angle_beta   90.00
_cell.angle_gamma   90.00
#
_symmetry.space_group_name_H-M   'P 1'
#
loop_
_entity.id
_entity.type
_entity.pdbx_description
1 polymer ?
#
loop_
_entity_poly.entity_id
_entity_poly.type
_entity_poly.pdbx_seq_one_letter_code
_entity_poly.pdbx_strand_id
1 'polypeptide(L)'
;MNKSAVYALFGIFAFVLLSNVADSTTWSMEAGEIPYQAGHSDRIIIGTVKSMSSSFDFTDVIISVDEWLKNPLPESEIIVRTEWGTNAFTAGAAKFSVGEKAILMLNDDDTGKGRFRMAFMELGKHDVSERDEVIKGILFGTTKSMFRSGGGIQILDPDAAKPAITKENASSIASGIIRIPVDRARITLINDTRYISRIYWEFTYMEDDKKQAILEIGAATGEVLAYFSFNKIKDKVSIPENQSLEKAKESLKNFSLNIDNLELSKPSVELNNVLGGKLYQIEWIQQSNGIPVFDGFIRVGVDADGGSLISFVKHIHDVSGIEMIPEITKNDAIATAKDFAGKTYDNPPPDVQNAVLEIRPLFQYETPKGALTWKITMGDNRSGYNVVDVWVDAVSGNAVAVERIKGAEIERNIFPLIAGGALIPVVLLVLYMKYRKHR
;
A
#
# COMPACT_ATOMS: atom_id res chain seq x y z
N MET A 1 -31.27 36.26 38.46
CA MET A 1 -30.51 35.34 37.60
C MET A 1 -29.11 35.87 37.42
N ASN A 2 -28.07 35.09 37.78
CA ASN A 2 -26.69 35.55 37.74
C ASN A 2 -26.22 35.62 36.27
N LYS A 3 -25.69 36.78 35.83
CA LYS A 3 -25.35 37.03 34.41
C LYS A 3 -24.35 35.99 33.86
N SER A 4 -23.50 35.45 34.72
CA SER A 4 -22.52 34.40 34.37
C SER A 4 -23.16 33.05 34.00
N ALA A 5 -24.35 32.73 34.52
CA ALA A 5 -25.05 31.49 34.18
C ALA A 5 -25.72 31.56 32.79
N VAL A 6 -26.09 32.76 32.33
CA VAL A 6 -26.68 32.97 30.99
C VAL A 6 -25.59 32.86 29.91
N TYR A 7 -24.38 33.37 30.16
CA TYR A 7 -23.27 33.22 29.23
C TYR A 7 -22.72 31.79 29.14
N ALA A 8 -22.75 31.03 30.24
CA ALA A 8 -22.38 29.61 30.22
C ALA A 8 -23.37 28.77 29.40
N LEU A 9 -24.67 29.06 29.48
CA LEU A 9 -25.68 28.37 28.66
C LEU A 9 -25.56 28.70 27.17
N PHE A 10 -25.29 29.97 26.81
CA PHE A 10 -25.05 30.36 25.42
C PHE A 10 -23.75 29.78 24.85
N GLY A 11 -22.70 29.65 25.67
CA GLY A 11 -21.44 29.03 25.27
C GLY A 11 -21.59 27.53 24.98
N ILE A 12 -22.33 26.80 25.82
CA ILE A 12 -22.59 25.36 25.61
C ILE A 12 -23.53 25.14 24.40
N PHE A 13 -24.53 26.01 24.19
CA PHE A 13 -25.42 25.91 23.02
C PHE A 13 -24.69 26.23 21.70
N ALA A 14 -23.74 27.18 21.70
CA ALA A 14 -22.88 27.45 20.55
C ALA A 14 -21.88 26.31 20.27
N PHE A 15 -21.38 25.64 21.31
CA PHE A 15 -20.47 24.50 21.16
C PHE A 15 -21.18 23.24 20.61
N VAL A 16 -22.46 23.05 20.93
CA VAL A 16 -23.32 21.97 20.39
C VAL A 16 -23.78 22.26 18.95
N LEU A 17 -23.96 23.54 18.58
CA LEU A 17 -24.32 23.91 17.21
C LEU A 17 -23.12 23.89 16.24
N LEU A 18 -21.88 24.01 16.73
CA LEU A 18 -20.66 23.92 15.91
C LEU A 18 -20.08 22.50 15.78
N SER A 19 -20.63 21.51 16.49
CA SER A 19 -20.17 20.11 16.45
C SER A 19 -20.91 19.22 15.45
N ASN A 20 -21.84 19.77 14.67
CA ASN A 20 -22.57 19.08 13.60
C ASN A 20 -22.20 19.60 12.20
N VAL A 21 -20.94 19.99 11.97
CA VAL A 21 -20.43 19.91 10.60
C VAL A 21 -20.27 18.42 10.35
N ALA A 22 -21.27 17.81 9.71
CA ALA A 22 -21.18 16.46 9.21
C ALA A 22 -19.80 16.29 8.57
N ASP A 23 -19.04 15.30 9.02
CA ASP A 23 -17.89 14.81 8.27
C ASP A 23 -18.41 14.54 6.86
N SER A 24 -18.19 15.49 5.94
CA SER A 24 -18.30 15.22 4.53
C SER A 24 -17.31 14.09 4.33
N THR A 25 -17.80 12.89 4.12
CA THR A 25 -17.01 11.76 3.64
C THR A 25 -16.37 12.22 2.35
N THR A 26 -15.16 12.76 2.47
CA THR A 26 -14.33 13.13 1.34
C THR A 26 -13.93 11.80 0.73
N TRP A 27 -14.68 11.41 -0.29
CA TRP A 27 -14.33 10.28 -1.12
C TRP A 27 -12.89 10.45 -1.57
N SER A 28 -12.11 9.36 -1.57
CA SER A 28 -10.81 9.39 -2.23
C SER A 28 -11.02 9.87 -3.67
N MET A 29 -10.07 10.63 -4.21
CA MET A 29 -10.13 11.10 -5.61
C MET A 29 -10.37 9.92 -6.59
N GLU A 30 -9.90 8.74 -6.22
CA GLU A 30 -10.07 7.46 -6.93
C GLU A 30 -11.53 7.00 -7.02
N ALA A 31 -12.39 7.35 -6.07
CA ALA A 31 -13.82 7.00 -6.12
C ALA A 31 -14.56 7.65 -7.30
N GLY A 32 -13.97 8.67 -7.94
CA GLY A 32 -14.47 9.23 -9.19
C GLY A 32 -14.06 8.45 -10.44
N GLU A 33 -13.15 7.48 -10.34
CA GLU A 33 -12.68 6.70 -11.49
C GLU A 33 -13.57 5.47 -11.73
N ILE A 34 -14.16 5.36 -12.93
CA ILE A 34 -14.97 4.20 -13.35
C ILE A 34 -14.29 2.84 -13.06
N PRO A 35 -12.98 2.63 -13.35
CA PRO A 35 -12.32 1.36 -13.03
C PRO A 35 -12.28 1.04 -11.53
N TYR A 36 -12.11 2.06 -10.68
CA TYR A 36 -12.11 1.87 -9.23
C TYR A 36 -13.50 1.46 -8.76
N GLN A 37 -14.51 2.21 -9.18
CA GLN A 37 -15.89 1.95 -8.79
C GLN A 37 -16.36 0.55 -9.27
N ALA A 38 -16.05 0.20 -10.53
CA ALA A 38 -16.40 -1.09 -11.09
C ALA A 38 -15.71 -2.26 -10.37
N GLY A 39 -14.46 -2.06 -9.93
CA GLY A 39 -13.71 -3.02 -9.14
C GLY A 39 -14.31 -3.26 -7.75
N HIS A 40 -14.84 -2.21 -7.12
CA HIS A 40 -15.34 -2.20 -5.75
C HIS A 40 -16.87 -2.36 -5.62
N SER A 41 -17.57 -2.61 -6.72
CA SER A 41 -19.00 -2.90 -6.71
C SER A 41 -19.25 -4.40 -6.76
N ASP A 42 -20.23 -4.88 -6.01
CA ASP A 42 -20.61 -6.29 -6.06
C ASP A 42 -21.25 -6.64 -7.40
N ARG A 43 -22.05 -5.71 -7.95
CA ARG A 43 -22.79 -5.90 -9.20
C ARG A 43 -22.83 -4.63 -10.03
N ILE A 44 -22.98 -4.82 -11.34
CA ILE A 44 -23.12 -3.71 -12.28
C ILE A 44 -24.21 -4.08 -13.29
N ILE A 45 -25.17 -3.18 -13.47
CA ILE A 45 -26.31 -3.38 -14.38
C ILE A 45 -26.50 -2.20 -15.31
N ILE A 46 -27.21 -2.44 -16.40
CA ILE A 46 -27.95 -1.42 -17.13
C ILE A 46 -29.43 -1.64 -16.80
N GLY A 47 -30.12 -0.60 -16.38
CA GLY A 47 -31.54 -0.72 -16.02
C GLY A 47 -32.33 0.56 -16.23
N THR A 48 -33.65 0.39 -16.26
CA THR A 48 -34.62 1.48 -16.43
C THR A 48 -35.47 1.65 -15.17
N VAL A 49 -35.54 2.87 -14.64
CA VAL A 49 -36.31 3.19 -13.44
C VAL A 49 -37.81 3.09 -13.72
N LYS A 50 -38.51 2.18 -13.03
CA LYS A 50 -39.96 2.00 -13.17
C LYS A 50 -40.76 2.91 -12.24
N SER A 51 -40.35 2.97 -10.98
CA SER A 51 -41.04 3.73 -9.95
C SER A 51 -40.13 4.01 -8.77
N MET A 52 -40.51 4.99 -7.96
CA MET A 52 -39.78 5.38 -6.76
C MET A 52 -40.73 5.50 -5.58
N SER A 53 -40.29 5.06 -4.41
CA SER A 53 -41.02 5.19 -3.16
C SER A 53 -40.11 5.82 -2.12
N SER A 54 -40.34 7.11 -1.85
CA SER A 54 -39.57 7.86 -0.85
C SER A 54 -40.11 7.61 0.55
N SER A 55 -39.19 7.31 1.46
CA SER A 55 -39.37 7.31 2.91
C SER A 55 -38.74 8.57 3.51
N PHE A 56 -38.78 8.69 4.84
CA PHE A 56 -38.23 9.86 5.53
C PHE A 56 -36.73 10.07 5.24
N ASP A 57 -35.96 8.99 5.23
CA ASP A 57 -34.49 8.93 5.22
C ASP A 57 -33.87 8.28 3.98
N PHE A 58 -34.67 7.62 3.14
CA PHE A 58 -34.20 6.99 1.90
C PHE A 58 -35.27 7.00 0.81
N THR A 59 -34.87 6.71 -0.43
CA THR A 59 -35.80 6.38 -1.51
C THR A 59 -35.48 4.99 -2.03
N ASP A 60 -36.49 4.12 -2.08
CA ASP A 60 -36.40 2.84 -2.77
C ASP A 60 -36.79 3.06 -4.24
N VAL A 61 -35.86 2.74 -5.14
CA VAL A 61 -35.98 2.89 -6.59
C VAL A 61 -36.17 1.49 -7.18
N ILE A 62 -37.30 1.26 -7.83
CA ILE A 62 -37.59 -0.01 -8.50
C ILE A 62 -37.07 0.08 -9.93
N ILE A 63 -36.18 -0.85 -10.29
CA ILE A 63 -35.44 -0.81 -11.55
C ILE A 63 -35.69 -2.10 -12.31
N SER A 64 -36.11 -1.96 -13.57
CA SER A 64 -36.12 -3.05 -14.54
C SER A 64 -34.69 -3.28 -15.02
N VAL A 65 -34.15 -4.49 -14.84
CA VAL A 65 -32.80 -4.81 -15.33
C VAL A 65 -32.87 -5.15 -16.81
N ASP A 66 -32.17 -4.37 -17.63
CA ASP A 66 -32.04 -4.61 -19.06
C ASP A 66 -30.87 -5.54 -19.37
N GLU A 67 -29.75 -5.36 -18.67
CA GLU A 67 -28.51 -6.13 -18.85
C GLU A 67 -27.72 -6.21 -17.53
N TRP A 68 -27.16 -7.37 -17.21
CA TRP A 68 -26.15 -7.52 -16.15
C TRP A 68 -24.75 -7.46 -16.76
N LEU A 69 -23.94 -6.49 -16.34
CA LEU A 69 -22.55 -6.35 -16.77
C LEU A 69 -21.57 -7.07 -15.83
N LYS A 70 -21.93 -7.23 -14.54
CA LYS A 70 -21.11 -7.93 -13.53
C LYS A 70 -21.99 -8.72 -12.55
N ASN A 71 -21.63 -9.97 -12.29
CA ASN A 71 -22.25 -10.88 -11.31
C ASN A 71 -23.79 -10.96 -11.43
N PRO A 72 -24.32 -11.59 -12.50
CA PRO A 72 -25.75 -11.59 -12.80
C PRO A 72 -26.60 -12.32 -11.76
N LEU A 73 -27.88 -11.94 -11.69
CA LEU A 73 -28.93 -12.62 -10.94
C LEU A 73 -30.13 -12.94 -11.85
N PRO A 74 -30.97 -13.93 -11.49
CA PRO A 74 -32.14 -14.30 -12.29
C PRO A 74 -33.26 -13.25 -12.27
N GLU A 75 -33.28 -12.33 -11.30
CA GLU A 75 -34.29 -11.30 -11.17
C GLU A 75 -34.19 -10.26 -12.31
N SER A 76 -35.33 -9.99 -12.95
CA SER A 76 -35.47 -8.94 -13.96
C SER A 76 -35.86 -7.58 -13.37
N GLU A 77 -36.11 -7.52 -12.06
CA GLU A 77 -36.49 -6.32 -11.33
C GLU A 77 -35.81 -6.31 -9.97
N ILE A 78 -35.23 -5.17 -9.61
CA ILE A 78 -34.49 -4.98 -8.36
C ILE A 78 -34.92 -3.70 -7.65
N ILE A 79 -34.61 -3.63 -6.35
CA ILE A 79 -34.83 -2.45 -5.51
C ILE A 79 -33.47 -1.85 -5.16
N VAL A 80 -33.22 -0.62 -5.60
CA VAL A 80 -32.02 0.15 -5.24
C VAL A 80 -32.39 1.20 -4.22
N ARG A 81 -31.81 1.12 -3.02
CA ARG A 81 -31.99 2.13 -1.98
C ARG A 81 -30.97 3.25 -2.15
N THR A 82 -31.44 4.49 -2.17
CA THR A 82 -30.59 5.70 -2.15
C THR A 82 -30.70 6.41 -0.80
N GLU A 83 -29.65 7.14 -0.42
CA GLU A 83 -29.64 7.98 0.79
C GLU A 83 -30.30 9.35 0.57
N TRP A 84 -31.36 9.37 -0.25
CA TRP A 84 -32.17 10.53 -0.56
C TRP A 84 -33.60 10.30 -0.07
N GLY A 85 -33.95 10.80 1.11
CA GLY A 85 -35.30 10.74 1.67
C GLY A 85 -36.11 12.02 1.45
N THR A 86 -37.36 12.05 1.94
CA THR A 86 -38.22 13.24 1.85
C THR A 86 -37.77 14.39 2.75
N ASN A 87 -37.09 14.09 3.86
CA ASN A 87 -36.67 15.09 4.87
C ASN A 87 -35.21 14.91 5.34
N ALA A 88 -34.50 13.88 4.89
CA ALA A 88 -33.08 13.72 5.10
C ALA A 88 -32.40 13.43 3.77
N PHE A 89 -31.23 14.02 3.54
CA PHE A 89 -30.41 13.74 2.37
C PHE A 89 -28.95 13.62 2.79
N THR A 90 -28.25 12.63 2.23
CA THR A 90 -26.79 12.60 2.25
C THR A 90 -26.27 13.37 1.04
N ALA A 91 -25.28 14.24 1.25
CA ALA A 91 -24.64 14.96 0.15
C ALA A 91 -24.03 13.96 -0.84
N GLY A 92 -24.36 14.10 -2.13
CA GLY A 92 -23.90 13.19 -3.17
C GLY A 92 -24.76 11.94 -3.37
N ALA A 93 -25.88 11.77 -2.65
CA ALA A 93 -26.80 10.67 -2.88
C ALA A 93 -27.35 10.64 -4.31
N ALA A 94 -27.45 9.44 -4.88
CA ALA A 94 -27.90 9.23 -6.25
C ALA A 94 -29.35 9.70 -6.47
N LYS A 95 -29.59 10.48 -7.53
CA LYS A 95 -30.92 10.97 -7.93
C LYS A 95 -31.42 10.21 -9.14
N PHE A 96 -32.74 9.97 -9.20
CA PHE A 96 -33.36 9.23 -10.28
C PHE A 96 -34.63 9.91 -10.78
N SER A 97 -34.96 9.67 -12.05
CA SER A 97 -36.24 10.01 -12.66
C SER A 97 -36.94 8.75 -13.18
N VAL A 98 -38.27 8.69 -13.09
CA VAL A 98 -39.03 7.57 -13.68
C VAL A 98 -38.81 7.55 -15.21
N GLY A 99 -38.49 6.38 -15.75
CA GLY A 99 -38.12 6.18 -17.15
C GLY A 99 -36.66 6.44 -17.48
N GLU A 100 -35.85 6.92 -16.53
CA GLU A 100 -34.40 7.06 -16.69
C GLU A 100 -33.77 5.69 -16.90
N LYS A 101 -32.89 5.59 -17.90
CA LYS A 101 -32.08 4.41 -18.17
C LYS A 101 -30.62 4.75 -17.87
N ALA A 102 -29.97 3.95 -17.02
CA ALA A 102 -28.62 4.23 -16.54
C ALA A 102 -27.84 2.94 -16.30
N ILE A 103 -26.52 3.07 -16.24
CA ILE A 103 -25.62 2.04 -15.73
C ILE A 103 -25.45 2.27 -14.22
N LEU A 104 -25.63 1.22 -13.43
CA LEU A 104 -25.61 1.30 -11.97
C LEU A 104 -24.58 0.35 -11.39
N MET A 105 -23.74 0.91 -10.53
CA MET A 105 -22.77 0.21 -9.72
C MET A 105 -23.35 -0.01 -8.33
N LEU A 106 -23.47 -1.27 -7.92
CA LEU A 106 -24.29 -1.69 -6.79
C LEU A 106 -23.50 -2.53 -5.77
N ASN A 107 -23.81 -2.32 -4.49
CA ASN A 107 -23.42 -3.19 -3.39
C ASN A 107 -24.62 -4.01 -2.91
N ASP A 108 -24.36 -5.26 -2.53
CA ASP A 108 -25.37 -6.18 -2.02
C ASP A 108 -25.89 -5.69 -0.64
N ASP A 109 -27.22 -5.67 -0.45
CA ASP A 109 -27.88 -5.30 0.82
C ASP A 109 -28.72 -6.47 1.36
N ASP A 110 -29.75 -6.87 0.61
CA ASP A 110 -30.55 -8.07 0.87
C ASP A 110 -30.89 -8.73 -0.47
N THR A 111 -29.92 -9.49 -0.99
CA THR A 111 -30.01 -10.14 -2.30
C THR A 111 -31.17 -11.12 -2.39
N GLY A 112 -31.55 -11.77 -1.28
CA GLY A 112 -32.71 -12.66 -1.21
C GLY A 112 -34.05 -11.95 -1.45
N LYS A 113 -34.08 -10.61 -1.35
CA LYS A 113 -35.22 -9.76 -1.71
C LYS A 113 -34.97 -8.89 -2.94
N GLY A 114 -33.87 -9.11 -3.66
CA GLY A 114 -33.45 -8.27 -4.78
C GLY A 114 -33.14 -6.83 -4.38
N ARG A 115 -32.62 -6.60 -3.15
CA ARG A 115 -32.32 -5.27 -2.63
C ARG A 115 -30.82 -4.96 -2.67
N PHE A 116 -30.50 -3.77 -3.16
CA PHE A 116 -29.13 -3.27 -3.32
C PHE A 116 -29.02 -1.81 -2.86
N ARG A 117 -27.77 -1.34 -2.71
CA ARG A 117 -27.44 0.08 -2.51
C ARG A 117 -26.53 0.57 -3.62
N MET A 118 -26.59 1.87 -3.90
CA MET A 118 -25.63 2.50 -4.81
C MET A 118 -24.22 2.41 -4.24
N ALA A 119 -23.29 1.80 -4.99
CA ALA A 119 -21.87 1.96 -4.73
C ALA A 119 -21.50 3.41 -5.06
N PHE A 120 -20.71 4.06 -4.20
CA PHE A 120 -20.21 5.43 -4.43
C PHE A 120 -21.30 6.51 -4.64
N MET A 121 -22.51 6.29 -4.14
CA MET A 121 -23.63 7.24 -4.23
C MET A 121 -23.91 7.67 -5.69
N GLU A 122 -24.02 8.97 -6.01
CA GLU A 122 -24.23 9.47 -7.38
C GLU A 122 -23.08 9.10 -8.31
N LEU A 123 -21.84 8.95 -7.82
CA LEU A 123 -20.70 8.63 -8.67
C LEU A 123 -20.79 7.24 -9.29
N GLY A 124 -21.50 6.29 -8.67
CA GLY A 124 -21.73 4.96 -9.22
C GLY A 124 -22.90 4.88 -10.22
N LYS A 125 -23.50 6.02 -10.58
CA LYS A 125 -24.51 6.12 -11.63
C LYS A 125 -23.89 6.74 -12.89
N HIS A 126 -24.04 6.04 -14.02
CA HIS A 126 -23.40 6.40 -15.29
C HIS A 126 -24.40 6.44 -16.43
N ASP A 127 -24.08 7.21 -17.46
CA ASP A 127 -24.86 7.21 -18.71
C ASP A 127 -24.63 5.89 -19.46
N VAL A 128 -25.65 5.42 -20.18
CA VAL A 128 -25.53 4.22 -21.02
C VAL A 128 -24.48 4.39 -22.11
N SER A 129 -24.17 5.61 -22.54
CA SER A 129 -23.07 5.88 -23.48
C SER A 129 -21.69 5.51 -22.91
N GLU A 130 -21.53 5.43 -21.59
CA GLU A 130 -20.29 5.06 -20.90
C GLU A 130 -20.12 3.53 -20.79
N ARG A 131 -21.01 2.73 -21.39
CA ARG A 131 -21.01 1.25 -21.30
C ARG A 131 -19.65 0.64 -21.62
N ASP A 132 -18.99 1.08 -22.69
CA ASP A 132 -17.70 0.52 -23.08
C ASP A 132 -16.60 0.89 -22.09
N GLU A 133 -16.66 2.08 -21.48
CA GLU A 133 -15.74 2.50 -20.42
C GLU A 133 -15.97 1.72 -19.13
N VAL A 134 -17.23 1.40 -18.80
CA VAL A 134 -17.58 0.56 -17.66
C VAL A 134 -17.16 -0.89 -17.90
N ILE A 135 -17.38 -1.47 -19.09
CA ILE A 135 -16.88 -2.82 -19.44
C ILE A 135 -15.36 -2.86 -19.39
N LYS A 136 -14.71 -1.81 -19.92
CA LYS A 136 -13.27 -1.62 -19.75
C LYS A 136 -12.95 -1.56 -18.25
N GLY A 137 -13.67 -0.78 -17.47
CA GLY A 137 -13.54 -0.70 -16.01
C GLY A 137 -13.76 -2.03 -15.29
N ILE A 138 -14.60 -2.94 -15.80
CA ILE A 138 -14.81 -4.28 -15.26
C ILE A 138 -13.61 -5.16 -15.59
N LEU A 139 -13.26 -5.28 -16.87
CA LEU A 139 -12.15 -6.11 -17.35
C LEU A 139 -10.83 -5.64 -16.73
N PHE A 140 -10.57 -4.33 -16.84
CA PHE A 140 -9.42 -3.69 -16.27
C PHE A 140 -9.52 -3.61 -14.76
N GLY A 141 -10.68 -3.42 -14.14
CA GLY A 141 -10.86 -3.42 -12.69
C GLY A 141 -10.61 -4.78 -12.08
N THR A 142 -10.91 -5.89 -12.76
CA THR A 142 -10.46 -7.23 -12.30
C THR A 142 -8.95 -7.42 -12.41
N THR A 143 -8.28 -6.81 -13.41
CA THR A 143 -6.81 -6.82 -13.48
C THR A 143 -6.15 -5.72 -12.65
N LYS A 144 -6.80 -4.59 -12.40
CA LYS A 144 -6.29 -3.37 -11.74
C LYS A 144 -6.66 -3.38 -10.26
N SER A 145 -7.68 -4.12 -9.81
CA SER A 145 -7.78 -4.60 -8.42
C SER A 145 -6.77 -5.71 -8.13
N MET A 146 -6.29 -6.41 -9.15
CA MET A 146 -5.08 -7.25 -9.07
C MET A 146 -3.77 -6.42 -9.05
N PHE A 147 -3.79 -5.13 -9.44
CA PHE A 147 -2.57 -4.34 -9.59
C PHE A 147 -2.49 -3.02 -8.79
N ARG A 148 -3.56 -2.45 -8.21
CA ARG A 148 -3.48 -1.09 -7.61
C ARG A 148 -4.35 -0.77 -6.38
N SER A 149 -5.03 -1.70 -5.74
CA SER A 149 -5.54 -1.49 -4.37
C SER A 149 -5.03 -2.61 -3.46
N GLY A 150 -3.78 -2.45 -3.02
CA GLY A 150 -3.03 -3.42 -2.23
C GLY A 150 -2.32 -4.41 -3.15
N GLY A 151 -1.03 -4.19 -3.40
CA GLY A 151 -0.22 -5.30 -3.90
C GLY A 151 -0.47 -6.52 -3.02
N GLY A 152 -0.81 -7.63 -3.67
CA GLY A 152 -1.14 -8.87 -3.00
C GLY A 152 0.06 -9.79 -2.98
N ILE A 153 0.16 -10.56 -1.90
CA ILE A 153 0.88 -11.83 -1.92
C ILE A 153 -0.04 -12.82 -2.60
N GLN A 154 0.34 -13.31 -3.78
CA GLN A 154 -0.38 -14.37 -4.48
C GLN A 154 0.38 -15.68 -4.35
N ILE A 155 -0.30 -16.77 -3.98
CA ILE A 155 0.27 -18.12 -4.06
C ILE A 155 0.11 -18.63 -5.48
N LEU A 156 1.22 -19.01 -6.11
CA LEU A 156 1.24 -19.52 -7.46
C LEU A 156 1.30 -21.05 -7.49
N ASP A 157 0.68 -21.65 -8.51
CA ASP A 157 0.94 -23.03 -8.90
C ASP A 157 2.28 -23.09 -9.67
N PRO A 158 3.31 -23.82 -9.17
CA PRO A 158 4.59 -23.95 -9.84
C PRO A 158 4.52 -24.53 -11.26
N ASP A 159 3.58 -25.44 -11.53
CA ASP A 159 3.46 -26.09 -12.84
C ASP A 159 2.95 -25.10 -13.90
N ALA A 160 2.06 -24.19 -13.48
CA ALA A 160 1.56 -23.11 -14.31
C ALA A 160 2.60 -21.98 -14.47
N ALA A 161 3.24 -21.58 -13.36
CA ALA A 161 4.17 -20.45 -13.33
C ALA A 161 5.54 -20.74 -13.96
N LYS A 162 5.95 -22.01 -14.01
CA LYS A 162 7.22 -22.49 -14.60
C LYS A 162 8.44 -21.65 -14.18
N PRO A 163 8.71 -21.52 -12.87
CA PRO A 163 9.85 -20.75 -12.40
C PRO A 163 11.17 -21.34 -12.91
N ALA A 164 12.15 -20.48 -13.23
CA ALA A 164 13.47 -20.92 -13.72
C ALA A 164 14.22 -21.77 -12.69
N ILE A 165 14.04 -21.44 -11.40
CA ILE A 165 14.49 -22.24 -10.28
C ILE A 165 13.34 -23.14 -9.85
N THR A 166 13.52 -24.45 -10.02
CA THR A 166 12.55 -25.45 -9.56
C THR A 166 12.50 -25.50 -8.03
N LYS A 167 11.45 -26.12 -7.50
CA LYS A 167 11.28 -26.36 -6.06
C LYS A 167 12.46 -27.13 -5.48
N GLU A 168 12.98 -28.13 -6.20
CA GLU A 168 14.08 -29.00 -5.79
C GLU A 168 15.39 -28.23 -5.74
N ASN A 169 15.66 -27.38 -6.75
CA ASN A 169 16.84 -26.52 -6.77
C ASN A 169 16.79 -25.50 -5.62
N ALA A 170 15.64 -24.86 -5.40
CA ALA A 170 15.44 -23.96 -4.27
C ALA A 170 15.63 -24.68 -2.92
N SER A 171 15.15 -25.93 -2.81
CA SER A 171 15.32 -26.77 -1.61
C SER A 171 16.79 -27.11 -1.35
N SER A 172 17.55 -27.42 -2.40
CA SER A 172 19.00 -27.66 -2.31
C SER A 172 19.72 -26.40 -1.81
N ILE A 173 19.38 -25.23 -2.34
CA ILE A 173 19.94 -23.95 -1.89
C ILE A 173 19.61 -23.72 -0.42
N ALA A 174 18.33 -23.85 -0.04
CA ALA A 174 17.88 -23.66 1.34
C ALA A 174 18.63 -24.57 2.34
N SER A 175 18.87 -25.84 1.98
CA SER A 175 19.57 -26.80 2.83
C SER A 175 21.05 -26.47 3.09
N GLY A 176 21.67 -25.67 2.21
CA GLY A 176 23.09 -25.30 2.31
C GLY A 176 23.37 -24.08 3.17
N ILE A 177 22.37 -23.22 3.40
CA ILE A 177 22.56 -21.89 4.01
C ILE A 177 22.38 -21.96 5.53
N ILE A 178 21.27 -22.57 5.97
CA ILE A 178 20.88 -22.65 7.37
C ILE A 178 20.52 -24.09 7.66
N ARG A 179 20.70 -24.52 8.92
CA ARG A 179 20.14 -25.77 9.45
C ARG A 179 18.60 -25.75 9.50
N ILE A 180 17.94 -25.20 8.48
CA ILE A 180 16.50 -25.36 8.28
C ILE A 180 16.32 -26.80 7.78
N PRO A 181 15.62 -27.66 8.53
CA PRO A 181 15.25 -28.97 8.05
C PRO A 181 14.22 -28.79 6.93
N VAL A 182 14.70 -28.76 5.68
CA VAL A 182 13.88 -28.47 4.49
C VAL A 182 12.74 -29.49 4.34
N ASP A 183 12.96 -30.73 4.81
CA ASP A 183 11.96 -31.79 4.90
C ASP A 183 10.77 -31.45 5.82
N ARG A 184 10.96 -30.51 6.74
CA ARG A 184 9.91 -30.01 7.66
C ARG A 184 9.41 -28.61 7.31
N ALA A 185 9.95 -27.99 6.26
CA ALA A 185 9.53 -26.66 5.83
C ALA A 185 8.29 -26.74 4.93
N ARG A 186 7.34 -25.84 5.14
CA ARG A 186 6.28 -25.58 4.14
C ARG A 186 6.88 -24.72 3.03
N ILE A 187 6.79 -25.19 1.79
CA ILE A 187 7.37 -24.54 0.62
C ILE A 187 6.25 -24.00 -0.27
N THR A 188 6.26 -22.70 -0.54
CA THR A 188 5.22 -22.02 -1.33
C THR A 188 5.87 -21.16 -2.41
N LEU A 189 5.34 -21.17 -3.63
CA LEU A 189 5.73 -20.21 -4.66
C LEU A 189 4.83 -18.97 -4.53
N ILE A 190 5.45 -17.80 -4.35
CA ILE A 190 4.77 -16.54 -4.09
C ILE A 190 5.07 -15.56 -5.22
N ASN A 191 4.06 -14.81 -5.65
CA ASN A 191 4.22 -13.56 -6.39
C ASN A 191 3.83 -12.38 -5.48
N ASP A 192 4.81 -11.57 -5.12
CA ASP A 192 4.61 -10.36 -4.33
C ASP A 192 4.59 -9.12 -5.24
N THR A 193 3.38 -8.62 -5.45
CA THR A 193 3.11 -7.46 -6.31
C THR A 193 3.18 -6.12 -5.57
N ARG A 194 3.51 -6.11 -4.26
CA ARG A 194 3.52 -4.88 -3.44
C ARG A 194 4.63 -3.91 -3.79
N TYR A 195 5.80 -4.42 -4.17
CA TYR A 195 6.99 -3.59 -4.31
C TYR A 195 7.63 -3.72 -5.70
N ILE A 196 7.73 -4.93 -6.26
CA ILE A 196 8.46 -5.17 -7.53
C ILE A 196 7.92 -6.33 -8.38
N SER A 197 6.70 -6.83 -8.13
CA SER A 197 6.20 -8.06 -8.78
C SER A 197 7.24 -9.19 -8.74
N ARG A 198 7.65 -9.56 -7.53
CA ARG A 198 8.72 -10.52 -7.30
C ARG A 198 8.15 -11.93 -7.15
N ILE A 199 8.64 -12.86 -7.95
CA ILE A 199 8.33 -14.29 -7.78
C ILE A 199 9.45 -14.98 -7.00
N TYR A 200 9.10 -15.65 -5.91
CA TYR A 200 10.05 -16.34 -5.05
C TYR A 200 9.47 -17.57 -4.37
N TRP A 201 10.36 -18.49 -4.00
CA TRP A 201 10.06 -19.61 -3.13
C TRP A 201 10.19 -19.18 -1.67
N GLU A 202 9.10 -19.32 -0.90
CA GLU A 202 9.09 -19.13 0.55
C GLU A 202 9.17 -20.50 1.25
N PHE A 203 10.16 -20.64 2.13
CA PHE A 203 10.33 -21.78 3.03
C PHE A 203 9.95 -21.33 4.44
N THR A 204 8.81 -21.79 4.95
CA THR A 204 8.39 -21.58 6.34
C THR A 204 8.74 -22.81 7.18
N TYR A 205 9.71 -22.68 8.09
CA TYR A 205 10.06 -23.73 9.05
C TYR A 205 9.20 -23.63 10.32
N MET A 206 8.55 -24.75 10.67
CA MET A 206 7.67 -24.88 11.82
C MET A 206 8.22 -25.92 12.80
N GLU A 207 8.13 -25.62 14.10
CA GLU A 207 8.42 -26.57 15.19
C GLU A 207 7.37 -26.36 16.28
N ASP A 208 6.70 -27.45 16.69
CA ASP A 208 5.58 -27.42 17.63
C ASP A 208 4.50 -26.38 17.28
N ASP A 209 4.07 -26.36 16.01
CA ASP A 209 3.10 -25.41 15.43
C ASP A 209 3.50 -23.93 15.52
N LYS A 210 4.77 -23.63 15.82
CA LYS A 210 5.32 -22.27 15.85
C LYS A 210 6.27 -22.07 14.70
N LYS A 211 6.13 -20.91 14.03
CA LYS A 211 7.11 -20.44 13.05
C LYS A 211 8.44 -20.24 13.75
N GLN A 212 9.48 -20.90 13.26
CA GLN A 212 10.85 -20.75 13.74
C GLN A 212 11.69 -19.90 12.79
N ALA A 213 11.49 -20.09 11.48
CA ALA A 213 12.18 -19.30 10.47
C ALA A 213 11.39 -19.19 9.15
N ILE A 214 11.67 -18.13 8.40
CA ILE A 214 11.26 -17.96 7.00
C ILE A 214 12.52 -17.68 6.17
N LEU A 215 12.61 -18.32 5.00
CA LEU A 215 13.66 -18.07 4.00
C LEU A 215 13.00 -17.85 2.64
N GLU A 216 13.41 -16.79 1.94
CA GLU A 216 12.93 -16.45 0.60
C GLU A 216 14.04 -16.61 -0.44
N ILE A 217 13.76 -17.33 -1.52
CA ILE A 217 14.71 -17.60 -2.61
C ILE A 217 14.10 -17.19 -3.95
N GLY A 218 14.81 -16.37 -4.73
CA GLY A 218 14.30 -15.85 -5.99
C GLY A 218 14.01 -16.96 -6.99
N ALA A 219 12.77 -17.00 -7.50
CA ALA A 219 12.34 -18.08 -8.39
C ALA A 219 12.98 -18.00 -9.79
N ALA A 220 13.54 -16.85 -10.15
CA ALA A 220 14.28 -16.65 -11.40
C ALA A 220 15.79 -16.90 -11.25
N THR A 221 16.39 -16.50 -10.12
CA THR A 221 17.85 -16.39 -9.97
C THR A 221 18.46 -17.38 -8.98
N GLY A 222 17.66 -17.89 -8.04
CA GLY A 222 18.13 -18.78 -6.97
C GLY A 222 18.84 -18.01 -5.84
N GLU A 223 18.92 -16.69 -5.94
CA GLU A 223 19.51 -15.86 -4.88
C GLU A 223 18.64 -15.87 -3.63
N VAL A 224 19.28 -15.79 -2.46
CA VAL A 224 18.55 -15.56 -1.21
C VAL A 224 18.15 -14.10 -1.11
N LEU A 225 16.86 -13.89 -0.88
CA LEU A 225 16.21 -12.60 -0.91
C LEU A 225 15.94 -12.07 0.48
N ALA A 226 15.55 -12.95 1.39
CA ALA A 226 15.28 -12.60 2.77
C ALA A 226 15.41 -13.82 3.68
N TYR A 227 15.66 -13.53 4.96
CA TYR A 227 15.61 -14.50 6.04
C TYR A 227 15.03 -13.85 7.28
N PHE A 228 14.20 -14.58 8.02
CA PHE A 228 13.64 -14.16 9.30
C PHE A 228 13.71 -15.31 10.28
N SER A 229 14.31 -15.07 11.43
CA SER A 229 14.31 -15.96 12.60
C SER A 229 13.31 -15.46 13.62
N PHE A 230 12.49 -16.36 14.13
CA PHE A 230 11.51 -16.10 15.18
C PHE A 230 12.01 -16.58 16.55
N ASN A 231 13.31 -16.86 16.66
CA ASN A 231 13.93 -17.17 17.94
C ASN A 231 13.77 -16.00 18.91
N LYS A 232 13.61 -16.31 20.20
CA LYS A 232 13.53 -15.30 21.24
C LYS A 232 14.83 -14.49 21.30
N ILE A 233 14.71 -13.21 21.01
CA ILE A 233 15.71 -12.20 21.35
C ILE A 233 15.60 -11.85 22.84
N LYS A 234 16.65 -11.25 23.40
CA LYS A 234 16.67 -10.83 24.80
C LYS A 234 16.60 -9.32 24.90
N ASP A 235 16.02 -8.82 25.99
CA ASP A 235 16.10 -7.41 26.36
C ASP A 235 17.44 -7.08 27.04
N LYS A 236 18.54 -7.34 26.33
CA LYS A 236 19.91 -7.12 26.81
C LYS A 236 20.79 -6.67 25.65
N VAL A 237 21.65 -5.69 25.90
CA VAL A 237 22.65 -5.21 24.94
C VAL A 237 24.02 -5.56 25.51
N SER A 238 24.73 -6.47 24.86
CA SER A 238 26.06 -6.93 25.29
C SER A 238 27.14 -6.71 24.25
N ILE A 239 26.78 -6.60 22.97
CA ILE A 239 27.74 -6.25 21.92
C ILE A 239 27.62 -4.76 21.57
N PRO A 240 28.73 -4.04 21.35
CA PRO A 240 28.71 -2.69 20.85
C PRO A 240 28.32 -2.64 19.36
N GLU A 241 27.92 -1.45 18.91
CA GLU A 241 27.45 -1.18 17.55
C GLU A 241 28.44 -1.65 16.46
N ASN A 242 29.73 -1.33 16.61
CA ASN A 242 30.77 -1.74 15.66
C ASN A 242 30.92 -3.28 15.56
N GLN A 243 30.73 -3.99 16.67
CA GLN A 243 30.76 -5.46 16.66
C GLN A 243 29.51 -6.04 15.98
N SER A 244 28.35 -5.39 16.12
CA SER A 244 27.11 -5.80 15.43
C SER A 244 27.25 -5.73 13.91
N LEU A 245 27.94 -4.71 13.39
CA LEU A 245 28.22 -4.56 11.97
C LEU A 245 29.08 -5.71 11.44
N GLU A 246 30.17 -6.05 12.13
CA GLU A 246 31.02 -7.17 11.73
C GLU A 246 30.28 -8.51 11.78
N LYS A 247 29.40 -8.70 12.79
CA LYS A 247 28.54 -9.87 12.89
C LYS A 247 27.51 -9.98 11.76
N ALA A 248 26.94 -8.86 11.34
CA ALA A 248 26.06 -8.82 10.18
C ALA A 248 26.80 -9.24 8.90
N LYS A 249 27.99 -8.66 8.63
CA LYS A 249 28.82 -9.02 7.48
C LYS A 249 29.20 -10.50 7.47
N GLU A 250 29.63 -11.02 8.61
CA GLU A 250 29.95 -12.44 8.78
C GLU A 250 28.74 -13.32 8.48
N SER A 251 27.57 -12.95 8.99
CA SER A 251 26.33 -13.70 8.78
C SER A 251 25.89 -13.71 7.31
N LEU A 252 25.98 -12.58 6.61
CA LEU A 252 25.59 -12.45 5.20
C LEU A 252 26.42 -13.33 4.26
N LYS A 253 27.69 -13.63 4.61
CA LYS A 253 28.53 -14.58 3.85
C LYS A 253 27.92 -15.98 3.78
N ASN A 254 27.18 -16.40 4.81
CA ASN A 254 26.49 -17.70 4.83
C ASN A 254 25.36 -17.77 3.77
N PHE A 255 24.89 -16.61 3.31
CA PHE A 255 23.88 -16.48 2.25
C PHE A 255 24.51 -16.20 0.88
N SER A 256 25.83 -16.40 0.75
CA SER A 256 26.60 -16.03 -0.45
C SER A 256 26.46 -14.55 -0.83
N LEU A 257 26.10 -13.69 0.13
CA LEU A 257 25.98 -12.26 -0.08
C LEU A 257 27.27 -11.57 0.36
N ASN A 258 28.12 -11.22 -0.60
CA ASN A 258 29.30 -10.39 -0.34
C ASN A 258 28.98 -8.91 -0.57
N ILE A 259 28.69 -8.18 0.51
CA ILE A 259 28.32 -6.77 0.44
C ILE A 259 29.46 -5.87 -0.03
N ASP A 260 30.72 -6.28 0.14
CA ASP A 260 31.89 -5.48 -0.25
C ASP A 260 32.03 -5.42 -1.79
N ASN A 261 31.35 -6.30 -2.53
CA ASN A 261 31.30 -6.32 -3.98
C ASN A 261 30.13 -5.50 -4.55
N LEU A 262 29.32 -4.88 -3.69
CA LEU A 262 28.15 -4.11 -4.10
C LEU A 262 28.43 -2.62 -3.93
N GLU A 263 27.92 -1.80 -4.85
CA GLU A 263 27.91 -0.35 -4.69
C GLU A 263 26.86 0.03 -3.66
N LEU A 264 27.28 0.14 -2.39
CA LEU A 264 26.43 0.43 -1.26
C LEU A 264 26.92 1.67 -0.52
N SER A 265 25.99 2.40 0.10
CA SER A 265 26.30 3.48 1.02
C SER A 265 27.08 2.97 2.23
N LYS A 266 27.67 3.91 3.00
CA LYS A 266 28.04 3.61 4.38
C LYS A 266 26.79 3.10 5.13
N PRO A 267 26.90 2.02 5.93
CA PRO A 267 25.75 1.51 6.66
C PRO A 267 25.29 2.50 7.73
N SER A 268 23.98 2.62 7.92
CA SER A 268 23.39 3.12 9.17
C SER A 268 23.26 1.95 10.15
N VAL A 269 23.44 2.23 11.44
CA VAL A 269 23.22 1.24 12.50
C VAL A 269 22.37 1.89 13.58
N GLU A 270 21.26 1.25 13.90
CA GLU A 270 20.28 1.76 14.88
C GLU A 270 19.93 0.67 15.88
N LEU A 271 19.93 1.00 17.17
CA LEU A 271 19.47 0.09 18.21
C LEU A 271 17.95 0.22 18.36
N ASN A 272 17.22 -0.84 17.98
CA ASN A 272 15.77 -0.87 18.01
C ASN A 272 15.25 -1.74 19.15
N ASN A 273 14.21 -1.26 19.83
CA ASN A 273 13.42 -2.05 20.75
C ASN A 273 12.30 -2.72 19.94
N VAL A 274 12.28 -4.05 19.89
CA VAL A 274 11.21 -4.80 19.21
C VAL A 274 10.50 -5.69 20.23
N LEU A 275 9.36 -6.27 19.83
CA LEU A 275 8.61 -7.14 20.72
C LEU A 275 9.48 -8.35 21.13
N GLY A 276 9.85 -8.41 22.41
CA GLY A 276 10.63 -9.50 22.99
C GLY A 276 12.11 -9.19 23.25
N GLY A 277 12.65 -8.05 22.80
CA GLY A 277 14.05 -7.71 23.07
C GLY A 277 14.61 -6.55 22.27
N LYS A 278 15.94 -6.49 22.18
CA LYS A 278 16.68 -5.44 21.47
C LYS A 278 17.51 -6.03 20.34
N LEU A 279 17.55 -5.33 19.22
CA LEU A 279 18.40 -5.68 18.08
C LEU A 279 19.03 -4.44 17.47
N TYR A 280 20.18 -4.63 16.84
CA TYR A 280 20.75 -3.65 15.93
C TYR A 280 20.14 -3.86 14.54
N GLN A 281 19.52 -2.80 14.00
CA GLN A 281 19.11 -2.73 12.61
C GLN A 281 20.21 -2.02 11.83
N ILE A 282 20.76 -2.71 10.84
CA ILE A 282 21.84 -2.23 10.00
C ILE A 282 21.30 -2.14 8.58
N GLU A 283 21.45 -0.98 7.93
CA GLU A 283 20.96 -0.77 6.57
C GLU A 283 22.04 -0.20 5.66
N TRP A 284 22.17 -0.80 4.49
CA TRP A 284 22.96 -0.31 3.37
C TRP A 284 22.02 0.09 2.25
N ILE A 285 22.17 1.31 1.73
CA ILE A 285 21.41 1.77 0.56
C ILE A 285 22.22 1.46 -0.69
N GLN A 286 21.58 0.88 -1.70
CA GLN A 286 22.18 0.68 -3.01
C GLN A 286 22.51 2.03 -3.64
N GLN A 287 23.69 2.13 -4.22
CA GLN A 287 24.12 3.28 -4.98
C GLN A 287 24.58 2.85 -6.37
N SER A 288 24.60 3.78 -7.31
CA SER A 288 25.38 3.66 -8.54
C SER A 288 26.12 4.97 -8.77
N ASN A 289 27.45 4.93 -8.87
CA ASN A 289 28.27 6.13 -8.97
C ASN A 289 27.99 7.17 -7.86
N GLY A 290 27.68 6.70 -6.64
CA GLY A 290 27.34 7.54 -5.48
C GLY A 290 25.90 8.10 -5.48
N ILE A 291 25.09 7.83 -6.50
CA ILE A 291 23.67 8.21 -6.56
C ILE A 291 22.84 7.08 -5.93
N PRO A 292 21.97 7.37 -4.94
CA PRO A 292 21.13 6.35 -4.31
C PRO A 292 20.11 5.77 -5.29
N VAL A 293 19.82 4.48 -5.16
CA VAL A 293 18.75 3.79 -5.87
C VAL A 293 17.52 3.73 -4.97
N PHE A 294 16.41 4.30 -5.44
CA PHE A 294 15.13 4.28 -4.75
C PHE A 294 14.73 2.83 -4.46
N ASP A 295 14.43 2.57 -3.18
CA ASP A 295 14.06 1.25 -2.67
C ASP A 295 15.10 0.15 -2.88
N GLY A 296 16.33 0.51 -3.28
CA GLY A 296 17.47 -0.39 -3.33
C GLY A 296 18.18 -0.40 -1.98
N PHE A 297 18.12 -1.49 -1.24
CA PHE A 297 18.77 -1.64 0.05
C PHE A 297 19.08 -3.10 0.43
N ILE A 298 20.00 -3.25 1.38
CA ILE A 298 20.13 -4.45 2.21
C ILE A 298 19.90 -4.03 3.66
N ARG A 299 18.99 -4.69 4.35
CA ARG A 299 18.69 -4.45 5.76
C ARG A 299 18.93 -5.72 6.55
N VAL A 300 19.60 -5.62 7.70
CA VAL A 300 19.96 -6.75 8.56
C VAL A 300 19.58 -6.42 10.00
N GLY A 301 18.92 -7.36 10.68
CA GLY A 301 18.66 -7.31 12.11
C GLY A 301 19.56 -8.30 12.85
N VAL A 302 20.31 -7.83 13.84
CA VAL A 302 21.23 -8.63 14.66
C VAL A 302 20.86 -8.50 16.15
N ASP A 303 20.74 -9.62 16.85
CA ASP A 303 20.50 -9.65 18.30
C ASP A 303 21.56 -8.83 19.06
N ALA A 304 21.11 -7.89 19.89
CA ALA A 304 22.00 -6.98 20.62
C ALA A 304 22.74 -7.67 21.79
N ASP A 305 22.31 -8.85 22.24
CA ASP A 305 23.03 -9.63 23.26
C ASP A 305 24.13 -10.50 22.62
N GLY A 306 23.77 -11.41 21.72
CA GLY A 306 24.68 -12.43 21.20
C GLY A 306 25.27 -12.16 19.82
N GLY A 307 24.79 -11.17 19.09
CA GLY A 307 25.21 -10.92 17.71
C GLY A 307 24.69 -11.94 16.69
N SER A 308 23.67 -12.72 17.06
CA SER A 308 23.07 -13.69 16.13
C SER A 308 22.19 -12.99 15.11
N LEU A 309 22.19 -13.48 13.86
CA LEU A 309 21.33 -12.97 12.80
C LEU A 309 19.85 -13.26 13.13
N ILE A 310 19.04 -12.20 13.19
CA ILE A 310 17.59 -12.28 13.39
C ILE A 310 16.86 -12.14 12.07
N SER A 311 17.28 -11.21 11.21
CA SER A 311 16.68 -11.07 9.89
C SER A 311 17.65 -10.46 8.90
N PHE A 312 17.40 -10.69 7.61
CA PHE A 312 17.83 -9.75 6.59
C PHE A 312 16.86 -9.73 5.42
N VAL A 313 16.89 -8.63 4.68
CA VAL A 313 16.16 -8.44 3.43
C VAL A 313 17.12 -7.81 2.41
N LYS A 314 17.15 -8.36 1.21
CA LYS A 314 17.88 -7.86 0.05
C LYS A 314 16.89 -7.38 -1.00
N HIS A 315 16.93 -6.10 -1.29
CA HIS A 315 16.23 -5.47 -2.40
C HIS A 315 17.27 -4.70 -3.24
N ILE A 316 17.77 -5.31 -4.32
CA ILE A 316 18.80 -4.70 -5.17
C ILE A 316 18.28 -4.70 -6.60
N HIS A 317 18.34 -3.55 -7.25
CA HIS A 317 17.83 -3.34 -8.61
C HIS A 317 18.97 -3.43 -9.64
N ASP A 318 18.68 -3.97 -10.82
CA ASP A 318 19.58 -3.84 -11.96
C ASP A 318 19.44 -2.43 -12.55
N VAL A 319 20.45 -1.60 -12.28
CA VAL A 319 20.55 -0.22 -12.77
C VAL A 319 21.55 -0.08 -13.92
N SER A 320 21.97 -1.20 -14.52
CA SER A 320 22.94 -1.20 -15.62
C SER A 320 22.39 -0.48 -16.85
N GLY A 321 23.14 0.50 -17.37
CA GLY A 321 22.79 1.22 -18.59
C GLY A 321 21.81 2.39 -18.39
N ILE A 322 21.54 2.81 -17.15
CA ILE A 322 20.88 4.09 -16.88
C ILE A 322 21.90 5.21 -17.15
N GLU A 323 21.46 6.28 -17.83
CA GLU A 323 22.25 7.49 -18.00
C GLU A 323 22.36 8.27 -16.69
N MET A 324 23.59 8.52 -16.25
CA MET A 324 23.89 9.09 -14.92
C MET A 324 24.17 10.60 -14.97
N ILE A 325 24.02 11.22 -16.13
CA ILE A 325 24.26 12.65 -16.33
C ILE A 325 22.88 13.32 -16.52
N PRO A 326 22.46 14.21 -15.61
CA PRO A 326 21.20 14.93 -15.79
C PRO A 326 21.33 15.93 -16.95
N GLU A 327 20.34 15.96 -17.85
CA GLU A 327 20.26 16.98 -18.92
C GLU A 327 19.55 18.25 -18.45
N ILE A 328 18.70 18.16 -17.42
CA ILE A 328 18.06 19.31 -16.79
C ILE A 328 18.72 19.71 -15.47
N THR A 329 18.69 21.00 -15.15
CA THR A 329 19.27 21.48 -13.90
C THR A 329 18.36 21.18 -12.71
N LYS A 330 18.93 21.19 -11.51
CA LYS A 330 18.18 21.11 -10.25
C LYS A 330 17.06 22.17 -10.15
N ASN A 331 17.29 23.37 -10.67
CA ASN A 331 16.30 24.45 -10.61
C ASN A 331 15.13 24.21 -11.57
N ASP A 332 15.41 23.66 -12.76
CA ASP A 332 14.37 23.28 -13.72
C ASP A 332 13.50 22.16 -13.17
N ALA A 333 14.11 21.16 -12.51
CA ALA A 333 13.39 20.11 -11.81
C ALA A 333 12.50 20.64 -10.69
N ILE A 334 13.01 21.58 -9.87
CA ILE A 334 12.23 22.23 -8.80
C ILE A 334 11.04 23.00 -9.38
N ALA A 335 11.24 23.75 -10.46
CA ALA A 335 10.16 24.49 -11.13
C ALA A 335 9.06 23.55 -11.64
N THR A 336 9.46 22.46 -12.30
CA THR A 336 8.55 21.40 -12.77
C THR A 336 7.79 20.76 -11.62
N ALA A 337 8.48 20.37 -10.54
CA ALA A 337 7.85 19.75 -9.39
C ALA A 337 6.82 20.67 -8.71
N LYS A 338 7.12 21.98 -8.59
CA LYS A 338 6.20 22.97 -8.05
C LYS A 338 4.97 23.17 -8.94
N ASP A 339 5.16 23.28 -10.26
CA ASP A 339 4.05 23.39 -11.20
C ASP A 339 3.14 22.14 -11.14
N PHE A 340 3.73 20.95 -11.17
CA PHE A 340 3.02 19.69 -11.03
C PHE A 340 2.24 19.60 -9.71
N ALA A 341 2.88 19.88 -8.58
CA ALA A 341 2.25 19.84 -7.27
C ALA A 341 1.15 20.91 -7.13
N GLY A 342 1.36 22.12 -7.66
CA GLY A 342 0.37 23.20 -7.63
C GLY A 342 -0.88 22.87 -8.45
N LYS A 343 -0.74 22.16 -9.56
CA LYS A 343 -1.85 21.65 -10.37
C LYS A 343 -2.60 20.50 -9.70
N THR A 344 -1.89 19.64 -8.99
CA THR A 344 -2.46 18.42 -8.40
C THR A 344 -3.09 18.66 -7.04
N TYR A 345 -2.53 19.58 -6.23
CA TYR A 345 -2.78 19.66 -4.78
C TYR A 345 -3.17 21.05 -4.27
N ASP A 346 -3.78 21.86 -5.13
CA ASP A 346 -4.21 23.24 -4.89
C ASP A 346 -3.08 24.27 -4.65
N ASN A 347 -3.32 25.48 -5.19
CA ASN A 347 -2.39 26.61 -5.21
C ASN A 347 -2.44 27.37 -3.85
N PRO A 348 -1.31 27.74 -3.23
CA PRO A 348 0.08 27.65 -3.68
C PRO A 348 0.73 26.26 -3.49
N PRO A 349 1.73 25.91 -4.34
CA PRO A 349 2.51 24.69 -4.16
C PRO A 349 3.29 24.73 -2.83
N PRO A 350 3.50 23.57 -2.18
CA PRO A 350 4.23 23.51 -0.92
C PRO A 350 5.71 23.93 -1.06
N ASP A 351 6.30 24.37 0.05
CA ASP A 351 7.70 24.83 0.09
C ASP A 351 8.67 23.65 -0.12
N VAL A 352 9.68 23.84 -0.96
CA VAL A 352 10.71 22.83 -1.23
C VAL A 352 11.67 22.75 -0.05
N GLN A 353 11.79 21.55 0.52
CA GLN A 353 12.67 21.22 1.63
C GLN A 353 13.98 20.60 1.14
N ASN A 354 13.92 19.74 0.13
CA ASN A 354 15.08 19.03 -0.40
C ASN A 354 14.94 18.75 -1.90
N ALA A 355 16.07 18.57 -2.57
CA ALA A 355 16.15 18.21 -3.97
C ALA A 355 17.47 17.48 -4.24
N VAL A 356 17.39 16.18 -4.52
CA VAL A 356 18.53 15.26 -4.69
C VAL A 356 18.35 14.39 -5.93
N LEU A 357 19.46 13.93 -6.51
CA LEU A 357 19.42 12.89 -7.54
C LEU A 357 19.16 11.53 -6.90
N GLU A 358 18.34 10.73 -7.56
CA GLU A 358 18.01 9.36 -7.18
C GLU A 358 17.72 8.55 -8.45
N ILE A 359 18.20 7.31 -8.50
CA ILE A 359 17.79 6.36 -9.54
C ILE A 359 16.47 5.75 -9.12
N ARG A 360 15.43 5.89 -9.94
CA ARG A 360 14.13 5.29 -9.66
C ARG A 360 13.86 4.13 -10.63
N PRO A 361 13.77 2.89 -10.15
CA PRO A 361 13.23 1.79 -10.94
C PRO A 361 11.80 2.13 -11.39
N LEU A 362 11.53 2.05 -12.70
CA LEU A 362 10.23 2.41 -13.25
C LEU A 362 9.32 1.18 -13.25
N PHE A 363 8.51 1.03 -12.19
CA PHE A 363 7.65 -0.14 -11.98
C PHE A 363 6.46 -0.26 -12.95
N GLN A 364 6.26 0.71 -13.85
CA GLN A 364 5.04 0.82 -14.66
C GLN A 364 5.28 0.83 -16.17
N TYR A 365 6.53 0.77 -16.62
CA TYR A 365 6.87 0.87 -18.04
C TYR A 365 7.71 -0.33 -18.50
N GLU A 366 7.52 -0.73 -19.77
CA GLU A 366 8.24 -1.83 -20.44
C GLU A 366 9.76 -1.61 -20.57
N THR A 367 10.29 -0.52 -20.03
CA THR A 367 11.73 -0.27 -19.87
C THR A 367 12.16 -0.64 -18.45
N PRO A 368 12.63 -1.88 -18.22
CA PRO A 368 12.75 -2.49 -16.90
C PRO A 368 13.88 -1.95 -16.02
N LYS A 369 14.64 -0.95 -16.47
CA LYS A 369 15.92 -0.56 -15.85
C LYS A 369 15.82 0.66 -14.92
N GLY A 370 14.72 1.42 -14.98
CA GLY A 370 14.59 2.67 -14.24
C GLY A 370 15.12 3.89 -14.97
N ALA A 371 15.10 5.04 -14.28
CA ALA A 371 15.56 6.33 -14.79
C ALA A 371 16.29 7.13 -13.71
N LEU A 372 17.23 7.99 -14.13
CA LEU A 372 17.78 9.01 -13.25
C LEU A 372 16.72 10.10 -13.03
N THR A 373 16.47 10.45 -11.78
CA THR A 373 15.45 11.43 -11.41
C THR A 373 15.97 12.44 -10.40
N TRP A 374 15.42 13.64 -10.42
CA TRP A 374 15.45 14.58 -9.32
C TRP A 374 14.28 14.29 -8.38
N LYS A 375 14.57 13.82 -7.16
CA LYS A 375 13.59 13.71 -6.08
C LYS A 375 13.47 15.05 -5.36
N ILE A 376 12.32 15.69 -5.49
CA ILE A 376 11.99 16.98 -4.88
C ILE A 376 11.02 16.77 -3.73
N THR A 377 11.48 17.03 -2.51
CA THR A 377 10.71 16.91 -1.26
C THR A 377 10.14 18.27 -0.88
N MET A 378 8.83 18.35 -0.70
CA MET A 378 8.09 19.57 -0.35
C MET A 378 7.27 19.37 0.92
N GLY A 379 7.18 20.39 1.78
CA GLY A 379 6.40 20.33 3.02
C GLY A 379 4.93 20.69 2.81
N ASP A 380 4.01 19.75 3.02
CA ASP A 380 2.56 20.01 2.87
C ASP A 380 1.85 20.12 4.21
N ASN A 381 1.86 21.30 4.83
CA ASN A 381 1.26 21.49 6.16
C ASN A 381 -0.29 21.50 6.17
N ARG A 382 -0.96 21.30 5.03
CA ARG A 382 -2.41 21.56 4.87
C ARG A 382 -3.28 20.32 5.09
N SER A 383 -2.76 19.14 4.79
CA SER A 383 -3.59 17.95 4.54
C SER A 383 -3.46 16.86 5.62
N GLY A 384 -2.81 17.18 6.75
CA GLY A 384 -2.38 16.18 7.74
C GLY A 384 -1.28 15.25 7.21
N TYR A 385 -0.90 15.38 5.94
CA TYR A 385 0.38 14.94 5.44
C TYR A 385 1.47 15.92 5.87
N ASN A 386 2.72 15.49 5.89
CA ASN A 386 3.82 16.40 6.23
C ASN A 386 4.70 16.68 5.02
N VAL A 387 4.74 15.76 4.05
CA VAL A 387 5.70 15.78 2.96
C VAL A 387 5.07 15.28 1.66
N VAL A 388 5.43 15.90 0.54
CA VAL A 388 5.15 15.47 -0.82
C VAL A 388 6.48 15.29 -1.53
N ASP A 389 6.75 14.09 -2.01
CA ASP A 389 7.89 13.81 -2.86
C ASP A 389 7.42 13.78 -4.33
N VAL A 390 8.05 14.58 -5.19
CA VAL A 390 7.85 14.55 -6.64
C VAL A 390 9.16 14.12 -7.28
N TRP A 391 9.10 13.13 -8.16
CA TRP A 391 10.24 12.71 -8.97
C TRP A 391 10.12 13.28 -10.37
N VAL A 392 11.15 14.01 -10.79
CA VAL A 392 11.25 14.59 -12.12
C VAL A 392 12.36 13.85 -12.87
N ASP A 393 12.05 13.30 -14.03
CA ASP A 393 13.01 12.65 -14.91
C ASP A 393 14.16 13.62 -15.24
N ALA A 394 15.39 13.22 -14.95
CA ALA A 394 16.54 14.12 -14.99
C ALA A 394 17.03 14.41 -16.43
N VAL A 395 16.47 13.72 -17.42
CA VAL A 395 16.78 13.90 -18.85
C VAL A 395 15.70 14.77 -19.50
N SER A 396 14.45 14.30 -19.48
CA SER A 396 13.31 14.97 -20.13
C SER A 396 12.72 16.14 -19.35
N GLY A 397 12.98 16.21 -18.04
CA GLY A 397 12.39 17.19 -17.15
C GLY A 397 10.90 16.98 -16.84
N ASN A 398 10.32 15.83 -17.18
CA ASN A 398 8.92 15.53 -16.88
C ASN A 398 8.75 14.97 -15.46
N ALA A 399 7.66 15.33 -14.77
CA ALA A 399 7.29 14.67 -13.52
C ALA A 399 6.82 13.23 -13.81
N VAL A 400 7.47 12.24 -13.19
CA VAL A 400 7.22 10.81 -13.46
C VAL A 400 6.57 10.08 -12.29
N ALA A 401 6.66 10.62 -11.08
CA ALA A 401 6.01 10.06 -9.91
C ALA A 401 5.74 11.13 -8.86
N VAL A 402 4.75 10.86 -8.00
CA VAL A 402 4.46 11.66 -6.82
C VAL A 402 4.02 10.75 -5.68
N GLU A 403 4.46 11.05 -4.46
CA GLU A 403 4.10 10.33 -3.25
C GLU A 403 3.77 11.33 -2.14
N ARG A 404 2.63 11.11 -1.47
CA ARG A 404 2.25 11.89 -0.28
C ARG A 404 2.57 11.10 0.97
N ILE A 405 3.35 11.71 1.86
CA ILE A 405 3.86 11.09 3.08
C ILE A 405 3.18 11.74 4.29
N LYS A 406 2.45 10.92 5.06
CA LYS A 406 1.77 11.36 6.27
C LYS A 406 2.75 11.39 7.45
N GLY A 407 2.71 12.46 8.25
CA GLY A 407 3.71 12.75 9.28
C GLY A 407 4.04 11.64 10.26
N ALA A 408 5.31 11.63 10.74
CA ALA A 408 5.95 10.82 11.79
C ALA A 408 5.76 9.29 11.81
N GLU A 409 4.83 8.73 11.03
CA GLU A 409 4.57 7.30 10.92
C GLU A 409 5.02 6.72 9.57
N ILE A 410 6.09 7.25 9.00
CA ILE A 410 7.05 6.35 8.34
C ILE A 410 7.90 5.71 9.44
N GLU A 411 7.27 4.95 10.34
CA GLU A 411 7.95 3.77 10.84
C GLU A 411 7.92 2.80 9.65
N ARG A 412 8.99 2.75 8.84
CA ARG A 412 9.24 1.57 7.98
C ARG A 412 9.60 0.38 8.87
N ASN A 413 8.75 0.08 9.85
CA ASN A 413 8.76 -1.14 10.64
C ASN A 413 8.22 -2.25 9.76
N ILE A 414 9.08 -2.75 8.87
CA ILE A 414 8.91 -4.05 8.26
C ILE A 414 9.30 -5.10 9.32
N PHE A 415 8.45 -5.25 10.34
CA PHE A 415 8.47 -6.41 11.21
C PHE A 415 7.09 -7.06 11.13
N PRO A 416 6.99 -8.37 10.87
CA PRO A 416 5.72 -9.07 11.00
C PRO A 416 5.30 -9.04 12.48
N LEU A 417 4.29 -8.24 12.82
CA LEU A 417 3.69 -8.25 14.15
C LEU A 417 2.82 -9.50 14.30
N ILE A 418 3.10 -10.30 15.32
CA ILE A 418 2.38 -11.52 15.68
C ILE A 418 1.15 -11.14 16.52
N ALA A 419 -0.05 -11.36 15.98
CA ALA A 419 -1.24 -11.62 16.77
C ALA A 419 -1.63 -13.08 16.56
N GLY A 420 -1.75 -13.83 17.66
CA GLY A 420 -1.92 -15.28 17.64
C GLY A 420 -3.26 -15.73 17.04
N GLY A 421 -3.20 -16.76 16.19
CA GLY A 421 -4.24 -17.76 16.05
C GLY A 421 -5.52 -17.36 15.31
N ALA A 422 -5.43 -17.04 14.03
CA ALA A 422 -6.37 -17.36 12.94
C ALA A 422 -6.01 -16.52 11.70
N LEU A 423 -6.23 -17.04 10.48
CA LEU A 423 -6.04 -16.28 9.24
C LEU A 423 -6.91 -15.01 9.23
N ILE A 424 -6.28 -13.84 9.35
CA ILE A 424 -6.86 -12.51 9.04
C ILE A 424 -5.76 -11.66 8.35
N PRO A 425 -6.07 -10.86 7.31
CA PRO A 425 -5.12 -9.94 6.69
C PRO A 425 -4.68 -8.89 7.72
N VAL A 426 -3.37 -8.67 7.85
CA VAL A 426 -2.78 -7.75 8.81
C VAL A 426 -3.16 -6.31 8.44
N VAL A 427 -4.18 -5.77 9.11
CA VAL A 427 -4.49 -4.33 9.21
C VAL A 427 -3.79 -3.80 10.47
N LEU A 428 -3.10 -2.66 10.31
CA LEU A 428 -2.40 -1.94 11.37
C LEU A 428 -3.30 -1.65 12.59
N LEU A 429 -2.78 -1.89 13.79
CA LEU A 429 -3.27 -1.28 15.03
C LEU A 429 -2.08 -0.97 15.96
N VAL A 430 -1.79 0.32 16.20
CA VAL A 430 -0.98 0.76 17.35
C VAL A 430 -1.82 1.69 18.21
N LEU A 431 -1.77 1.41 19.52
CA LEU A 431 -2.57 1.99 20.59
C LEU A 431 -2.02 3.32 21.10
N TYR A 432 -2.97 4.22 21.33
CA TYR A 432 -2.97 5.36 22.22
C TYR A 432 -2.45 5.00 23.63
N MET A 433 -1.30 5.54 24.08
CA MET A 433 -0.96 5.64 25.51
C MET A 433 0.17 6.64 25.79
N LYS A 434 -0.17 7.92 25.97
CA LYS A 434 0.67 8.86 26.74
C LYS A 434 -0.15 10.04 27.26
N TYR A 435 -0.92 9.87 28.36
CA TYR A 435 -1.25 10.97 29.29
C TYR A 435 -1.94 10.44 30.57
N ARG A 436 -1.16 10.23 31.64
CA ARG A 436 -1.46 10.65 33.03
C ARG A 436 -0.55 9.93 34.03
N LYS A 437 0.45 10.65 34.52
CA LYS A 437 0.91 10.49 35.91
C LYS A 437 1.34 11.86 36.45
N HIS A 438 0.39 12.55 37.07
CA HIS A 438 0.65 13.47 38.17
C HIS A 438 -0.47 13.25 39.21
N ARG A 439 -0.14 12.44 40.22
CA ARG A 439 -0.35 12.79 41.62
C ARG A 439 1.03 12.87 42.25
#